data_AF-A0A1H2F5Z2-F1
#
_entry.id   AF-A0A1H2F5Z2-F1
#
_cell.length_a   1.000
_cell.length_b   1.000
_cell.length_c   1.000
_cell.angle_alpha   90.00
_cell.angle_beta   90.00
_cell.angle_gamma   90.00
#
_symmetry.space_group_name_H-M   'P 1'
#
loop_
_entity.id
_entity.type
_entity.pdbx_description
1 polymer ?
#
loop_
_entity_poly.entity_id
_entity_poly.type
_entity_poly.pdbx_seq_one_letter_code
_entity_poly.pdbx_strand_id
1 'polypeptide(L)'
;MYAPKELHILASSAGLNDETVHQFWQEARQAALELLGTDDHPRYDHETHAHMLWLIETKLSQEIPANLLPWVKFDLHVADIVIEARHAARTVGDYIKEHLPGNRAA
;
A
#
# COMPACT_ATOMS: atom_id res chain seq x y z
N MET A 1 -8.15 -2.95 -11.68
CA MET A 1 -7.55 -1.74 -11.08
C MET A 1 -6.12 -2.08 -10.70
N TYR A 2 -5.14 -1.24 -11.03
CA TYR A 2 -3.73 -1.45 -10.66
C TYR A 2 -3.52 -1.21 -9.16
N ALA A 3 -2.43 -1.72 -8.60
CA ALA A 3 -2.00 -1.33 -7.26
C ALA A 3 -1.91 0.20 -7.18
N PRO A 4 -2.24 0.81 -6.03
CA PRO A 4 -1.93 2.21 -5.77
C PRO A 4 -0.47 2.47 -6.15
N LYS A 5 -0.21 3.59 -6.84
CA LYS A 5 1.11 3.93 -7.41
C LYS A 5 2.22 3.79 -6.37
N GLU A 6 1.88 4.11 -5.14
CA GLU A 6 2.71 4.05 -3.96
C GLU A 6 3.17 2.62 -3.61
N LEU A 7 2.27 1.63 -3.65
CA LEU A 7 2.61 0.21 -3.44
C LEU A 7 3.35 -0.41 -4.63
N HIS A 8 3.07 0.09 -5.84
CA HIS A 8 3.82 -0.30 -7.03
C HIS A 8 5.28 0.16 -6.92
N ILE A 9 5.54 1.39 -6.44
CA ILE A 9 6.90 1.89 -6.19
C ILE A 9 7.64 1.05 -5.15
N LEU A 10 6.98 0.68 -4.05
CA LEU A 10 7.53 -0.21 -3.02
C LEU A 10 7.95 -1.56 -3.63
N ALA A 11 7.03 -2.22 -4.33
CA ALA A 11 7.29 -3.53 -4.92
C ALA A 11 8.38 -3.49 -6.01
N SER A 12 8.39 -2.46 -6.85
CA SER A 12 9.45 -2.26 -7.85
C SER A 12 10.80 -1.94 -7.21
N SER A 13 10.84 -1.19 -6.10
CA SER A 13 12.07 -0.93 -5.35
C SER A 13 12.64 -2.18 -4.67
N ALA A 14 11.77 -3.14 -4.36
CA ALA A 14 12.12 -4.48 -3.90
C ALA A 14 12.58 -5.41 -5.04
N GLY A 15 12.67 -4.92 -6.28
CA GLY A 15 13.11 -5.68 -7.45
C GLY A 15 12.03 -6.54 -8.10
N LEU A 16 10.76 -6.41 -7.69
CA LEU A 16 9.66 -7.15 -8.29
C LEU A 16 9.27 -6.54 -9.64
N ASN A 17 9.02 -7.41 -10.62
CA ASN A 17 8.53 -6.99 -11.93
C ASN A 17 7.03 -6.64 -11.87
N ASP A 18 6.58 -5.83 -12.83
CA ASP A 18 5.20 -5.30 -12.87
C ASP A 18 4.12 -6.40 -12.88
N GLU A 19 4.40 -7.55 -13.50
CA GLU A 19 3.49 -8.69 -13.55
C GLU A 19 3.28 -9.29 -12.16
N THR A 20 4.37 -9.47 -11.39
CA THR A 20 4.33 -9.97 -10.01
C THR A 20 3.61 -8.97 -9.10
N VAL A 21 3.88 -7.66 -9.27
CA VAL A 21 3.17 -6.62 -8.51
C VAL A 21 1.68 -6.67 -8.78
N HIS A 22 1.28 -6.81 -10.06
CA HIS A 22 -0.12 -6.90 -10.43
C HIS A 22 -0.79 -8.14 -9.84
N GLN A 23 -0.12 -9.29 -9.89
CA GLN A 23 -0.61 -10.53 -9.31
C GLN A 23 -0.82 -10.40 -7.80
N PHE A 24 0.19 -9.91 -7.06
CA PHE A 24 0.09 -9.71 -5.61
C PHE A 24 -1.05 -8.76 -5.24
N TRP A 25 -1.30 -7.74 -6.06
CA TRP A 25 -2.43 -6.85 -5.84
C TRP A 25 -3.79 -7.55 -5.97
N GLN A 26 -3.97 -8.43 -6.97
CA GLN A 26 -5.21 -9.20 -7.08
C GLN A 26 -5.36 -10.18 -5.92
N GLU A 27 -4.28 -10.86 -5.53
CA GLU A 27 -4.28 -11.78 -4.38
C GLU A 27 -4.64 -11.07 -3.08
N ALA A 28 -4.05 -9.90 -2.83
CA ALA A 28 -4.34 -9.11 -1.64
C ALA A 28 -5.80 -8.63 -1.59
N ARG A 29 -6.36 -8.19 -2.73
CA ARG A 29 -7.77 -7.79 -2.84
C ARG A 29 -8.71 -8.95 -2.60
N GLN A 30 -8.38 -10.12 -3.13
CA GLN A 30 -9.17 -11.33 -2.93
C GLN A 30 -9.15 -11.75 -1.46
N ALA A 31 -7.99 -11.74 -0.80
CA ALA A 31 -7.86 -12.04 0.61
C ALA A 31 -8.64 -11.04 1.50
N ALA A 32 -8.59 -9.74 1.17
CA ALA A 32 -9.40 -8.73 1.87
C ALA A 32 -10.91 -8.94 1.68
N LEU A 33 -11.35 -9.32 0.48
CA LEU A 33 -12.75 -9.69 0.21
C LEU A 33 -13.17 -10.93 0.99
N GLU A 34 -12.33 -11.95 1.07
CA GLU A 34 -12.60 -13.18 1.82
C GLU A 34 -12.70 -12.91 3.33
N LEU A 35 -11.90 -11.98 3.85
CA LEU A 35 -11.91 -11.58 5.25
C LEU A 35 -13.13 -10.70 5.62
N LEU A 36 -13.49 -9.74 4.77
CA LEU A 36 -14.46 -8.70 5.08
C LEU A 36 -15.83 -8.91 4.44
N GLY A 37 -15.93 -9.78 3.43
CA GLY A 37 -17.14 -10.10 2.68
C GLY A 37 -17.58 -9.06 1.64
N THR A 38 -16.99 -7.86 1.63
CA THR A 38 -17.31 -6.78 0.70
C THR A 38 -16.15 -5.78 0.57
N ASP A 39 -16.02 -5.16 -0.61
CA ASP A 39 -15.09 -4.05 -0.88
C ASP A 39 -15.60 -2.69 -0.39
N ASP A 40 -16.88 -2.57 -0.04
CA ASP A 40 -17.44 -1.38 0.58
C ASP A 40 -17.09 -1.26 2.08
N HIS A 41 -16.42 -2.26 2.65
CA HIS A 41 -16.05 -2.25 4.05
C HIS A 41 -15.02 -1.13 4.31
N PRO A 42 -15.17 -0.30 5.36
CA PRO A 42 -14.28 0.85 5.61
C PRO A 42 -12.81 0.48 5.88
N ARG A 43 -12.52 -0.82 6.10
CA ARG A 43 -11.16 -1.36 6.24
C ARG A 43 -10.64 -2.07 4.99
N TYR A 44 -11.42 -2.13 3.91
CA TYR A 44 -11.07 -2.91 2.72
C TYR A 44 -9.71 -2.52 2.14
N ASP A 45 -9.48 -1.22 1.94
CA ASP A 45 -8.21 -0.72 1.41
C ASP A 45 -7.05 -1.02 2.37
N HIS A 46 -7.28 -0.86 3.68
CA HIS A 46 -6.27 -1.16 4.69
C HIS A 46 -5.86 -2.63 4.71
N GLU A 47 -6.83 -3.56 4.71
CA GLU A 47 -6.55 -5.00 4.68
C GLU A 47 -5.90 -5.42 3.36
N THR A 48 -6.31 -4.81 2.24
CA THR A 48 -5.67 -5.03 0.94
C THR A 48 -4.21 -4.58 0.96
N HIS A 49 -3.91 -3.40 1.50
CA HIS A 49 -2.53 -2.92 1.66
C HIS A 49 -1.71 -3.85 2.56
N ALA A 50 -2.23 -4.22 3.72
CA ALA A 50 -1.55 -5.09 4.67
C ALA A 50 -1.22 -6.46 4.06
N HIS A 51 -2.15 -7.06 3.32
CA HIS A 51 -1.90 -8.31 2.62
C HIS A 51 -0.89 -8.17 1.48
N MET A 52 -0.94 -7.08 0.72
CA MET A 52 0.07 -6.84 -0.32
C MET A 52 1.47 -6.72 0.28
N LEU A 53 1.63 -5.98 1.38
CA LEU A 53 2.91 -5.85 2.08
C LEU A 53 3.41 -7.22 2.55
N TRP A 54 2.54 -8.04 3.13
CA TRP A 54 2.86 -9.39 3.56
C TRP A 54 3.34 -10.30 2.41
N LEU A 55 2.70 -10.22 1.23
CA LEU A 55 3.12 -10.95 0.04
C LEU A 55 4.51 -10.52 -0.44
N ILE A 56 4.79 -9.21 -0.47
CA ILE A 56 6.10 -8.66 -0.82
C ILE A 56 7.16 -9.15 0.17
N GLU A 57 6.92 -9.05 1.46
CA GLU A 57 7.86 -9.51 2.48
C GLU A 57 8.15 -11.01 2.41
N THR A 58 7.11 -11.81 2.15
CA THR A 58 7.23 -13.25 1.99
C THR A 58 8.10 -13.57 0.78
N LYS A 59 7.87 -12.89 -0.34
CA LYS A 59 8.70 -13.03 -1.55
C LYS A 59 10.15 -12.64 -1.29
N LEU A 60 10.38 -11.50 -0.65
CA LEU A 60 11.72 -11.02 -0.28
C LEU A 60 12.46 -12.00 0.62
N SER A 61 11.77 -12.63 1.58
CA SER A 61 12.38 -13.62 2.48
C SER A 61 12.91 -14.87 1.79
N GLN A 62 12.42 -15.16 0.58
CA GLN A 62 12.87 -16.30 -0.23
C GLN A 62 14.09 -15.95 -1.09
N GLU A 63 14.28 -14.68 -1.44
CA GLU A 63 15.29 -14.23 -2.41
C GLU A 63 16.49 -13.54 -1.74
N ILE A 64 16.30 -12.98 -0.55
CA ILE A 64 17.33 -12.20 0.15
C ILE A 64 18.01 -13.04 1.23
N PRO A 65 19.36 -12.98 1.34
CA PRO A 65 20.09 -13.59 2.44
C PRO A 65 19.54 -13.20 3.82
N ALA A 66 19.40 -14.17 4.72
CA ALA A 66 18.77 -13.98 6.03
C ALA A 66 19.42 -12.87 6.89
N ASN A 67 20.71 -12.59 6.70
CA ASN A 67 21.42 -11.51 7.40
C ASN A 67 21.10 -10.11 6.86
N LEU A 68 20.58 -9.99 5.64
CA LEU A 68 20.19 -8.73 5.02
C LEU A 68 18.68 -8.47 5.12
N LEU A 69 17.88 -9.54 5.23
CA LEU A 69 16.42 -9.48 5.27
C LEU A 69 15.85 -8.47 6.31
N PRO A 70 16.37 -8.37 7.55
CA PRO A 70 15.86 -7.38 8.51
C PRO A 70 16.00 -5.93 8.05
N TRP A 71 17.09 -5.60 7.36
CA TRP A 71 17.33 -4.25 6.85
C TRP A 71 16.43 -3.92 5.68
N VAL A 72 16.23 -4.87 4.77
CA VAL A 72 15.33 -4.67 3.62
C VAL A 72 13.88 -4.54 4.08
N LYS A 73 13.45 -5.34 5.06
CA LYS A 73 12.13 -5.17 5.68
C LYS A 73 11.99 -3.81 6.36
N PHE A 74 13.01 -3.36 7.09
CA PHE A 74 13.00 -2.04 7.72
C PHE A 74 12.78 -0.92 6.68
N ASP A 75 13.54 -0.92 5.58
CA ASP A 75 13.40 0.08 4.52
C ASP A 75 12.00 0.04 3.88
N LEU A 76 11.45 -1.17 3.66
CA LEU A 76 10.10 -1.38 3.14
C LEU A 76 9.03 -0.75 4.07
N HIS A 77 9.12 -1.01 5.38
CA HIS A 77 8.18 -0.44 6.36
C HIS A 77 8.32 1.08 6.49
N VAL A 78 9.54 1.63 6.41
CA VAL A 78 9.73 3.10 6.42
C VAL A 78 9.04 3.73 5.22
N ALA A 79 9.18 3.14 4.03
CA ALA A 79 8.50 3.63 2.83
C ALA A 79 6.97 3.50 2.94
N ASP A 80 6.45 2.41 3.50
CA ASP A 80 5.02 2.22 3.78
C ASP A 80 4.47 3.31 4.73
N ILE A 81 5.17 3.61 5.83
CA ILE A 81 4.80 4.69 6.76
C ILE A 81 4.71 6.05 6.05
N VAL A 82 5.66 6.35 5.16
CA VAL A 82 5.66 7.61 4.39
C VAL A 82 4.45 7.68 3.44
N ILE A 83 4.06 6.56 2.85
CA ILE A 83 2.89 6.46 1.98
C ILE A 83 1.61 6.70 2.77
N GLU A 84 1.44 5.99 3.89
CA GLU A 84 0.27 6.15 4.78
C GLU A 84 0.17 7.59 5.31
N ALA A 85 1.29 8.18 5.73
CA ALA A 85 1.32 9.59 6.16
C ALA A 85 0.89 10.56 5.03
N ARG A 86 1.28 10.27 3.78
CA ARG A 86 0.87 11.07 2.61
C ARG A 86 -0.61 10.91 2.31
N HIS A 87 -1.17 9.70 2.43
CA HIS A 87 -2.59 9.46 2.28
C HIS A 87 -3.38 10.22 3.35
N ALA A 88 -2.98 10.12 4.63
CA ALA A 88 -3.60 10.87 5.72
C ALA A 88 -3.57 12.39 5.47
N ALA A 89 -2.42 12.93 5.02
CA ALA A 89 -2.29 14.35 4.71
C ALA A 89 -3.18 14.80 3.54
N ARG A 90 -3.34 13.96 2.50
CA ARG A 90 -4.27 14.22 1.38
C ARG A 90 -5.72 14.24 1.87
N THR A 91 -6.14 13.24 2.64
CA THR A 91 -7.50 13.18 3.21
C THR A 91 -7.83 14.41 4.05
N VAL A 92 -6.91 14.83 4.93
CA VAL A 92 -7.07 16.07 5.70
C VAL A 92 -7.12 17.29 4.77
N GLY A 93 -6.24 17.36 3.77
CA GLY A 93 -6.23 18.45 2.80
C GLY A 93 -7.52 18.57 1.98
N ASP A 94 -8.11 17.45 1.57
CA ASP A 94 -9.35 17.42 0.81
C ASP A 94 -10.54 17.77 1.71
N TYR A 95 -10.58 17.25 2.95
CA TYR A 95 -11.54 17.68 3.97
C TYR A 95 -11.49 19.20 4.19
N ILE A 96 -10.29 19.77 4.33
CA ILE A 96 -10.08 21.22 4.46
C ILE A 96 -10.64 21.97 3.24
N LYS A 97 -10.35 21.54 2.01
CA LYS A 97 -10.87 22.20 0.79
C LYS A 97 -12.39 22.16 0.71
N GLU A 98 -12.99 21.05 1.12
CA GLU A 98 -14.44 20.85 1.03
C GLU A 98 -15.21 21.58 2.13
N HIS A 99 -14.64 21.68 3.34
CA HIS A 99 -15.38 22.08 4.54
C HIS A 99 -14.89 23.39 5.19
N LEU A 100 -13.71 23.91 4.83
CA LEU A 100 -13.27 25.23 5.28
C LEU A 100 -13.52 26.28 4.19
N PRO A 101 -14.27 27.35 4.48
CA PRO A 101 -14.53 28.40 3.50
C PRO A 101 -13.25 29.24 3.29
N GLY A 102 -12.54 29.01 2.19
CA GLY A 102 -11.34 29.79 1.88
C GLY A 102 -10.53 29.35 0.66
N ASN A 103 -11.16 29.28 -0.53
CA ASN A 103 -10.58 29.71 -1.82
C ASN A 103 -11.50 29.36 -3.01
N ARG A 104 -12.75 29.84 -2.96
CA ARG A 104 -13.41 30.22 -4.23
C ARG A 104 -12.89 31.61 -4.56
N ALA A 105 -11.88 31.65 -5.42
CA ALA A 105 -11.30 32.88 -5.94
C ALA A 105 -12.42 33.84 -6.38
N ALA A 106 -12.44 35.01 -5.75
CA ALA A 106 -12.96 36.25 -6.28
C ALA A 106 -11.76 37.18 -6.50
#